data_AF-J2LCL4-F1
#
_entry.id   AF-J2LCL4-F1
#
_cell.length_a   1.000
_cell.length_b   1.000
_cell.length_c   1.000
_cell.angle_alpha   90.00
_cell.angle_beta   90.00
_cell.angle_gamma   90.00
#
_symmetry.space_group_name_H-M   'P 1'
#
loop_
_entity.id
_entity.type
_entity.pdbx_description
1 polymer ?
#
loop_
_entity_poly.entity_id
_entity_poly.type
_entity_poly.pdbx_seq_one_letter_code
_entity_poly.pdbx_strand_id
1 'polypeptide(L)'
;MARNRRRSSRSRKGGFSTGAVVATIALSAVALAMIGAFGWLKYQAMSSVSLDKASLCPTTGPTSETAILLDVTDPISGTTSLDLKNQFQRLVSGVPVNGAIDVYALTEKEGELERTFHGCNPGSGDLANEWTSNPKLVQQRWEKGFQKPLAEIAGKLGSGASGEFSPIMAGIQRINLEAFQPLPAGIPKTLYVASDMVEHTAAFSSYRDGVSIAKFESSPAREKFRTSLDGVQVKVLAFQRPGQKFKMEDLAAFWKSWVEKNNGEFAGFTRLEGLE
;
A
#
# COMPACT_ATOMS: atom_id res chain seq x y z
N MET A 1 80.83 69.49 23.35
CA MET A 1 79.83 69.64 22.26
C MET A 1 79.20 68.30 22.00
N ALA A 2 77.87 68.23 22.11
CA ALA A 2 77.06 67.02 22.05
C ALA A 2 76.74 66.62 20.60
N ARG A 3 76.57 65.31 20.34
CA ARG A 3 75.61 64.82 19.35
C ARG A 3 75.21 63.37 19.63
N ASN A 4 74.23 63.25 20.49
CA ASN A 4 73.53 62.03 20.86
C ASN A 4 72.62 61.61 19.68
N ARG A 5 73.00 60.56 18.92
CA ARG A 5 72.12 59.98 17.88
C ARG A 5 71.19 58.95 18.51
N ARG A 6 69.99 59.41 18.89
CA ARG A 6 68.85 58.54 19.27
C ARG A 6 68.49 57.63 18.09
N ARG A 7 68.79 56.34 18.19
CA ARG A 7 68.15 55.28 17.39
C ARG A 7 66.76 55.04 17.99
N SER A 8 65.70 55.55 17.36
CA SER A 8 64.33 55.21 17.76
C SER A 8 64.00 53.79 17.30
N SER A 9 63.87 52.85 18.23
CA SER A 9 63.25 51.56 17.97
C SER A 9 61.76 51.77 17.69
N ARG A 10 61.35 51.65 16.44
CA ARG A 10 59.93 51.61 16.05
C ARG A 10 59.40 50.22 16.44
N SER A 11 58.87 50.06 17.65
CA SER A 11 58.09 48.87 17.99
C SER A 11 56.80 48.93 17.17
N ARG A 12 56.69 48.13 16.10
CA ARG A 12 55.40 47.81 15.49
C ARG A 12 54.64 46.93 16.49
N LYS A 13 53.92 47.54 17.43
CA LYS A 13 52.81 46.87 18.11
C LYS A 13 51.76 46.64 17.04
N GLY A 14 51.71 45.41 16.52
CA GLY A 14 50.60 44.95 15.68
C GLY A 14 49.34 44.91 16.53
N GLY A 15 48.65 46.05 16.62
CA GLY A 15 47.30 46.08 17.15
C GLY A 15 46.42 45.27 16.21
N PHE A 16 45.86 44.17 16.70
CA PHE A 16 44.82 43.44 15.99
C PHE A 16 43.74 44.47 15.63
N SER A 17 43.55 44.73 14.33
CA SER A 17 42.52 45.67 13.91
C SER A 17 41.18 45.08 14.35
N THR A 18 40.32 45.90 14.96
CA THR A 18 38.96 45.48 15.34
C THR A 18 38.23 44.84 14.15
N GLY A 19 38.53 45.31 12.93
CA GLY A 19 38.06 44.69 11.67
C GLY A 19 38.55 43.26 11.45
N ALA A 20 39.77 42.89 11.83
CA ALA A 20 40.25 41.51 11.76
C ALA A 20 39.56 40.59 12.76
N VAL A 21 39.23 41.11 13.96
CA VAL A 21 38.47 40.35 14.97
C VAL A 21 37.01 40.14 14.53
N VAL A 22 36.37 41.18 14.01
CA VAL A 22 35.00 41.07 13.47
C VAL A 22 34.96 40.14 12.25
N ALA A 23 35.95 40.23 11.35
CA ALA A 23 36.04 39.35 10.19
C ALA A 23 36.24 37.88 10.59
N THR A 24 37.09 37.60 11.58
CA THR A 24 37.31 36.23 12.06
C THR A 24 36.06 35.66 12.75
N ILE A 25 35.35 36.44 13.55
CA ILE A 25 34.07 36.02 14.16
C ILE A 25 33.03 35.72 13.08
N ALA A 26 32.89 36.60 12.08
CA ALA A 26 31.95 36.40 10.97
C ALA A 26 32.27 35.13 10.16
N LEU A 27 33.55 34.90 9.84
CA LEU A 27 34.00 33.68 9.16
C LEU A 27 33.73 32.42 9.99
N SER A 28 33.95 32.48 11.30
CA SER A 28 33.70 31.37 12.22
C SER A 28 32.20 31.04 12.28
N ALA A 29 31.34 32.05 12.31
CA ALA A 29 29.89 31.87 12.30
C ALA A 29 29.39 31.24 10.99
N VAL A 30 29.92 31.67 9.84
CA VAL A 30 29.60 31.08 8.54
C VAL A 30 30.08 29.62 8.46
N ALA A 31 31.28 29.32 8.97
CA ALA A 31 31.79 27.95 9.01
C ALA A 31 30.92 27.04 9.89
N LEU A 32 30.50 27.51 11.07
CA LEU A 32 29.58 26.77 11.95
C LEU A 32 28.21 26.56 11.30
N ALA A 33 27.67 27.56 10.60
CA ALA A 33 26.42 27.42 9.85
C ALA A 33 26.54 26.40 8.72
N MET A 34 27.66 26.37 7.99
CA MET A 34 27.95 25.39 6.95
C MET A 34 28.07 23.97 7.52
N ILE A 35 28.73 23.80 8.68
CA ILE A 35 28.85 22.51 9.37
C ILE A 35 27.47 22.04 9.87
N GLY A 36 26.67 22.95 10.44
CA GLY A 36 25.30 22.66 10.87
C GLY A 36 24.40 22.25 9.70
N ALA A 37 24.46 22.99 8.59
CA ALA A 37 23.74 22.66 7.37
C ALA A 37 24.20 21.31 6.79
N PHE A 38 25.50 21.04 6.75
CA PHE A 38 26.04 19.76 6.31
C PHE A 38 25.62 18.60 7.21
N GLY A 39 25.65 18.78 8.53
CA GLY A 39 25.19 17.80 9.50
C GLY A 39 23.70 17.50 9.38
N TRP A 40 22.87 18.53 9.16
CA TRP A 40 21.44 18.39 8.91
C TRP A 40 21.15 17.67 7.59
N LEU A 41 21.87 18.01 6.51
CA LEU A 41 21.78 17.32 5.23
C LEU A 41 22.23 15.85 5.33
N LYS A 42 23.29 15.57 6.10
CA LYS A 42 23.76 14.19 6.35
C LYS A 42 22.76 13.39 7.18
N TYR A 43 22.15 14.00 8.19
CA TYR A 43 21.10 13.35 8.99
C TYR A 43 19.88 12.98 8.14
N GLN A 44 19.44 13.87 7.24
CA GLN A 44 18.39 13.55 6.26
C GLN A 44 18.83 12.46 5.28
N ALA A 45 20.06 12.52 4.76
CA ALA A 45 20.56 11.51 3.82
C ALA A 45 20.70 10.13 4.47
N MET A 46 21.08 10.03 5.75
CA MET A 46 21.16 8.76 6.49
C MET A 46 19.78 8.17 6.83
N SER A 47 18.71 8.95 6.71
CA SER A 47 17.34 8.48 6.88
C SER A 47 16.72 7.90 5.59
N SER A 48 17.48 7.81 4.48
CA SER A 48 17.00 7.14 3.28
C SER A 48 16.91 5.63 3.51
N VAL A 49 15.69 5.13 3.49
CA VAL A 49 15.39 3.70 3.65
C VAL A 49 15.88 2.98 2.40
N SER A 50 16.72 1.96 2.57
CA SER A 50 17.19 1.15 1.43
C SER A 50 16.02 0.36 0.84
N LEU A 51 15.75 0.58 -0.45
CA LEU A 51 14.64 -0.04 -1.19
C LEU A 51 15.13 -1.17 -2.08
N ASP A 52 14.35 -2.24 -2.19
CA ASP A 52 14.50 -3.24 -3.23
C ASP A 52 14.19 -2.64 -4.61
N LYS A 53 15.02 -2.97 -5.61
CA LYS A 53 14.93 -2.33 -6.94
C LYS A 53 13.74 -2.79 -7.77
N ALA A 54 13.18 -3.97 -7.49
CA ALA A 54 12.08 -4.55 -8.25
C ALA A 54 10.72 -4.17 -7.67
N SER A 55 10.55 -4.35 -6.35
CA SER A 55 9.31 -4.09 -5.61
C SER A 55 9.19 -2.66 -5.11
N LEU A 56 10.29 -1.90 -5.06
CA LEU A 56 10.38 -0.59 -4.39
C LEU A 56 10.07 -0.65 -2.90
N CYS A 57 10.03 -1.84 -2.31
CA CYS A 57 9.77 -2.01 -0.89
C CYS A 57 11.01 -1.77 -0.03
N PRO A 58 10.86 -1.20 1.17
CA PRO A 58 11.93 -1.16 2.15
C PRO A 58 12.50 -2.54 2.44
N THR A 59 13.82 -2.62 2.52
CA THR A 59 14.54 -3.82 3.00
C THR A 59 14.18 -4.18 4.45
N THR A 60 13.67 -3.23 5.23
CA THR A 60 13.17 -3.43 6.60
C THR A 60 11.72 -3.90 6.66
N GLY A 61 11.03 -4.01 5.51
CA GLY A 61 9.61 -4.34 5.43
C GLY A 61 8.69 -3.11 5.28
N PRO A 62 7.46 -3.31 4.80
CA PRO A 62 6.53 -2.23 4.51
C PRO A 62 5.98 -1.58 5.79
N THR A 63 5.58 -0.31 5.69
CA THR A 63 4.97 0.44 6.82
C THR A 63 3.47 0.18 6.97
N SER A 64 2.83 -0.38 5.94
CA SER A 64 1.44 -0.83 5.92
C SER A 64 1.27 -1.85 4.80
N GLU A 65 0.30 -2.75 4.91
CA GLU A 65 0.00 -3.73 3.88
C GLU A 65 -1.44 -3.55 3.38
N THR A 66 -1.59 -3.39 2.07
CA THR A 66 -2.89 -3.37 1.40
C THR A 66 -2.99 -4.52 0.40
N ALA A 67 -3.78 -5.53 0.71
CA ALA A 67 -4.09 -6.59 -0.24
C ALA A 67 -5.42 -6.33 -0.94
N ILE A 68 -5.48 -6.66 -2.23
CA ILE A 68 -6.68 -6.54 -3.06
C ILE A 68 -6.98 -7.93 -3.63
N LEU A 69 -8.16 -8.47 -3.34
CA LEU A 69 -8.70 -9.67 -3.97
C LEU A 69 -9.68 -9.26 -5.07
N LEU A 70 -9.39 -9.67 -6.31
CA LEU A 70 -10.24 -9.48 -7.48
C LEU A 70 -10.91 -10.79 -7.81
N ASP A 71 -12.22 -10.86 -7.67
CA ASP A 71 -13.00 -11.98 -8.15
C ASP A 71 -13.20 -11.84 -9.66
N VAL A 72 -12.47 -12.67 -10.40
CA VAL A 72 -12.46 -12.70 -11.87
C VAL A 72 -13.18 -13.90 -12.45
N THR A 73 -13.98 -14.62 -11.65
CA THR A 73 -14.58 -15.89 -12.07
C THR A 73 -15.67 -15.70 -13.12
N ASP A 74 -16.38 -14.58 -13.10
CA ASP A 74 -17.41 -14.28 -14.10
C ASP A 74 -17.24 -12.86 -14.65
N PRO A 75 -17.78 -12.59 -15.86
CA PRO A 75 -17.65 -11.29 -16.46
C PRO A 75 -18.49 -10.20 -15.77
N ILE A 76 -18.00 -8.95 -15.85
CA ILE A 76 -18.70 -7.74 -15.37
C ILE A 76 -19.00 -6.77 -16.51
N SER A 77 -19.96 -5.87 -16.31
CA SER A 77 -20.29 -4.84 -17.31
C SER A 77 -19.13 -3.87 -17.53
N GLY A 78 -19.08 -3.24 -18.70
CA GLY A 78 -18.04 -2.24 -19.01
C GLY A 78 -18.09 -1.02 -18.09
N THR A 79 -19.28 -0.65 -17.62
CA THR A 79 -19.50 0.43 -16.65
C THR A 79 -18.97 0.07 -15.26
N THR A 80 -19.24 -1.14 -14.76
CA THR A 80 -18.67 -1.64 -13.51
C THR A 80 -17.15 -1.77 -13.59
N SER A 81 -16.61 -2.23 -14.72
CA SER A 81 -15.16 -2.30 -14.93
C SER A 81 -14.49 -0.91 -14.85
N LEU A 82 -15.14 0.12 -15.40
CA LEU A 82 -14.67 1.49 -15.30
C LEU A 82 -14.72 2.04 -13.88
N ASP A 83 -15.82 1.83 -13.14
CA ASP A 83 -15.91 2.28 -11.74
C ASP A 83 -14.90 1.54 -10.85
N LEU A 84 -14.75 0.22 -11.02
CA LEU A 84 -13.73 -0.57 -10.34
C LEU A 84 -12.32 0.01 -10.56
N LYS A 85 -12.00 0.39 -11.80
CA LYS A 85 -10.74 1.07 -12.12
C LYS A 85 -10.59 2.41 -11.41
N ASN A 86 -11.64 3.22 -11.36
CA ASN A 86 -11.61 4.50 -10.65
C ASN A 86 -11.43 4.31 -9.14
N GLN A 87 -12.08 3.30 -8.55
CA GLN A 87 -11.87 2.93 -7.15
C GLN A 87 -10.41 2.54 -6.91
N PHE A 88 -9.83 1.67 -7.74
CA PHE A 88 -8.45 1.28 -7.57
C PHE A 88 -7.45 2.43 -7.68
N GLN A 89 -7.66 3.36 -8.60
CA GLN A 89 -6.82 4.55 -8.70
C GLN A 89 -6.85 5.37 -7.41
N ARG A 90 -8.03 5.52 -6.77
CA ARG A 90 -8.16 6.17 -5.46
C ARG A 90 -7.49 5.39 -4.33
N LEU A 91 -7.54 4.06 -4.38
CA LEU A 91 -6.89 3.21 -3.39
C LEU A 91 -5.37 3.35 -3.45
N VAL A 92 -4.80 3.24 -4.65
CA VAL A 92 -3.34 3.34 -4.87
C VAL A 92 -2.82 4.71 -4.45
N SER A 93 -3.56 5.79 -4.73
CA SER A 93 -3.15 7.14 -4.31
C SER A 93 -3.27 7.37 -2.80
N GLY A 94 -4.06 6.56 -2.10
CA GLY A 94 -4.23 6.61 -0.64
C GLY A 94 -3.22 5.78 0.16
N VAL A 95 -2.42 4.94 -0.50
CA VAL A 95 -1.43 4.11 0.19
C VAL A 95 -0.30 5.00 0.74
N PRO A 96 0.07 4.88 2.03
CA PRO A 96 1.12 5.70 2.61
C PRO A 96 2.47 5.39 1.98
N VAL A 97 3.42 6.33 2.09
CA VAL A 97 4.81 6.11 1.68
C VAL A 97 5.36 4.88 2.39
N ASN A 98 6.07 4.03 1.64
CA ASN A 98 6.60 2.71 2.05
C ASN A 98 5.53 1.65 2.36
N GLY A 99 4.26 1.92 2.09
CA GLY A 99 3.19 0.92 2.18
C GLY A 99 3.17 -0.01 0.97
N ALA A 100 2.97 -1.31 1.21
CA ALA A 100 2.86 -2.34 0.19
C ALA A 100 1.43 -2.45 -0.36
N ILE A 101 1.36 -2.80 -1.64
CA ILE A 101 0.13 -3.20 -2.35
C ILE A 101 0.37 -4.54 -3.03
N ASP A 102 -0.52 -5.49 -2.73
CA ASP A 102 -0.58 -6.78 -3.39
C ASP A 102 -1.94 -6.97 -4.06
N VAL A 103 -1.95 -7.37 -5.33
CA VAL A 103 -3.17 -7.63 -6.09
C VAL A 103 -3.24 -9.10 -6.46
N TYR A 104 -4.31 -9.75 -6.02
CA TYR A 104 -4.59 -11.15 -6.25
C TYR A 104 -5.83 -11.28 -7.12
N ALA A 105 -5.78 -12.14 -8.14
CA ALA A 105 -6.95 -12.59 -8.87
C ALA A 105 -7.40 -13.95 -8.30
N LEU A 106 -8.69 -14.05 -7.98
CA LEU A 106 -9.34 -15.28 -7.54
C LEU A 106 -9.38 -16.28 -8.70
N THR A 107 -9.17 -17.54 -8.39
CA THR A 107 -9.34 -18.63 -9.36
C THR A 107 -10.51 -19.52 -8.94
N GLU A 108 -11.00 -20.35 -9.85
CA GLU A 108 -12.04 -21.34 -9.56
C GLU A 108 -11.54 -22.45 -8.60
N LYS A 109 -10.23 -22.58 -8.42
CA LYS A 109 -9.64 -23.58 -7.54
C LYS A 109 -9.48 -23.02 -6.13
N GLU A 110 -10.12 -23.67 -5.18
CA GLU A 110 -10.00 -23.31 -3.76
C GLU A 110 -8.52 -23.22 -3.32
N GLY A 111 -8.14 -22.08 -2.74
CA GLY A 111 -6.81 -21.83 -2.19
C GLY A 111 -5.74 -21.43 -3.22
N GLU A 112 -6.03 -21.46 -4.52
CA GLU A 112 -5.15 -20.98 -5.58
C GLU A 112 -5.49 -19.53 -5.94
N LEU A 113 -4.49 -18.65 -5.88
CA LEU A 113 -4.59 -17.24 -6.25
C LEU A 113 -3.46 -16.87 -7.22
N GLU A 114 -3.78 -16.06 -8.22
CA GLU A 114 -2.77 -15.46 -9.10
C GLU A 114 -2.39 -14.08 -8.54
N ARG A 115 -1.17 -13.92 -8.01
CA ARG A 115 -0.67 -12.60 -7.62
C ARG A 115 -0.21 -11.84 -8.87
N THR A 116 -1.00 -10.85 -9.27
CA THR A 116 -0.81 -10.07 -10.50
C THR A 116 0.07 -8.84 -10.30
N PHE A 117 0.19 -8.37 -9.05
CA PHE A 117 1.03 -7.23 -8.70
C PHE A 117 1.52 -7.32 -7.25
N HIS A 118 2.74 -6.86 -7.03
CA HIS A 118 3.32 -6.59 -5.71
C HIS A 118 4.27 -5.41 -5.82
N GLY A 119 4.19 -4.48 -4.87
CA GLY A 119 5.21 -3.46 -4.67
C GLY A 119 4.83 -2.44 -3.62
N CYS A 120 5.72 -1.50 -3.33
CA CYS A 120 5.51 -0.47 -2.33
C CYS A 120 5.46 0.93 -2.92
N ASN A 121 4.68 1.81 -2.28
CA ASN A 121 4.66 3.22 -2.59
C ASN A 121 6.03 3.85 -2.28
N PRO A 122 6.80 4.29 -3.30
CA PRO A 122 8.14 4.84 -3.11
C PRO A 122 8.16 6.26 -2.52
N GLY A 123 6.98 6.90 -2.40
CA GLY A 123 6.83 8.27 -1.93
C GLY A 123 7.38 9.33 -2.88
N SER A 124 7.30 10.59 -2.43
CA SER A 124 7.82 11.73 -3.17
C SER A 124 9.31 11.91 -2.89
N GLY A 125 10.18 11.18 -3.59
CA GLY A 125 11.51 11.66 -4.01
C GLY A 125 12.63 11.90 -3.00
N ASP A 126 12.33 12.36 -1.81
CA ASP A 126 13.33 12.79 -0.82
C ASP A 126 13.92 11.59 -0.05
N LEU A 127 13.18 10.47 -0.03
CA LEU A 127 13.64 9.16 0.48
C LEU A 127 14.40 8.34 -0.58
N ALA A 128 14.33 8.77 -1.84
CA ALA A 128 14.88 8.06 -2.98
C ALA A 128 16.30 8.56 -3.33
N ASN A 129 17.08 8.91 -2.31
CA ASN A 129 18.46 9.32 -2.45
C ASN A 129 19.36 8.08 -2.47
N GLU A 130 19.54 7.55 -3.68
CA GLU A 130 20.87 7.24 -4.24
C GLU A 130 20.78 6.75 -5.71
N TRP A 131 19.61 6.32 -6.21
CA TRP A 131 19.52 5.69 -7.54
C TRP A 131 18.31 6.02 -8.43
N THR A 132 17.40 6.91 -8.03
CA THR A 132 16.19 7.21 -8.82
C THR A 132 16.11 8.65 -9.31
N SER A 133 16.42 8.80 -10.60
CA SER A 133 16.11 9.96 -11.41
C SER A 133 14.64 10.36 -11.30
N ASN A 134 14.38 11.61 -10.91
CA ASN A 134 13.08 12.28 -10.92
C ASN A 134 11.94 11.57 -10.12
N PRO A 135 11.60 12.08 -8.93
CA PRO A 135 10.50 11.56 -8.10
C PRO A 135 9.17 11.40 -8.84
N LYS A 136 8.84 12.33 -9.74
CA LYS A 136 7.61 12.26 -10.55
C LYS A 136 7.62 11.05 -11.48
N LEU A 137 8.80 10.67 -11.98
CA LEU A 137 8.96 9.55 -12.90
C LEU A 137 8.83 8.21 -12.16
N VAL A 138 9.29 8.13 -10.91
CA VAL A 138 9.09 6.97 -10.04
C VAL A 138 7.61 6.80 -9.68
N GLN A 139 6.94 7.87 -9.26
CA GLN A 139 5.50 7.86 -9.00
C GLN A 139 4.70 7.46 -10.25
N GLN A 140 5.05 8.00 -11.42
CA GLN A 140 4.40 7.62 -12.67
C GLN A 140 4.66 6.16 -13.05
N ARG A 141 5.85 5.62 -12.77
CA ARG A 141 6.15 4.20 -12.99
C ARG A 141 5.37 3.30 -12.05
N TRP A 142 5.21 3.70 -10.80
CA TRP A 142 4.37 3.02 -9.81
C TRP A 142 2.91 2.97 -10.30
N GLU A 143 2.33 4.12 -10.64
CA GLU A 143 0.95 4.21 -11.13
C GLU A 143 0.75 3.43 -12.43
N LYS A 144 1.67 3.54 -13.39
CA LYS A 144 1.60 2.78 -14.65
C LYS A 144 1.81 1.29 -14.45
N GLY A 145 2.71 0.91 -13.54
CA GLY A 145 3.00 -0.47 -13.17
C GLY A 145 1.79 -1.16 -12.56
N PHE A 146 0.95 -0.42 -11.82
CA PHE A 146 -0.31 -0.91 -11.28
C PHE A 146 -1.46 -0.89 -12.31
N GLN A 147 -1.53 0.15 -13.15
CA GLN A 147 -2.58 0.27 -14.18
C GLN A 147 -2.55 -0.84 -15.22
N LYS A 148 -1.37 -1.38 -15.54
CA LYS A 148 -1.21 -2.43 -16.55
C LYS A 148 -1.84 -3.76 -16.12
N PRO A 149 -1.50 -4.35 -14.95
CA PRO A 149 -2.20 -5.52 -14.40
C PRO A 149 -3.70 -5.30 -14.31
N LEU A 150 -4.13 -4.11 -13.88
CA LEU A 150 -5.55 -3.80 -13.79
C LEU A 150 -6.26 -3.84 -15.17
N ALA A 151 -5.63 -3.29 -16.21
CA ALA A 151 -6.18 -3.32 -17.56
C ALA A 151 -6.21 -4.75 -18.14
N GLU A 152 -5.20 -5.56 -17.86
CA GLU A 152 -5.15 -6.97 -18.25
C GLU A 152 -6.24 -7.78 -17.54
N ILE A 153 -6.45 -7.53 -16.25
CA ILE A 153 -7.50 -8.17 -15.45
C ILE A 153 -8.89 -7.70 -15.91
N ALA A 154 -9.08 -6.41 -16.17
CA ALA A 154 -10.34 -5.87 -16.73
C ALA A 154 -10.68 -6.50 -18.09
N GLY A 155 -9.67 -6.81 -18.91
CA GLY A 155 -9.85 -7.56 -20.16
C GLY A 155 -10.31 -8.99 -19.92
N LYS A 156 -9.70 -9.70 -18.96
CA LYS A 156 -10.10 -11.06 -18.53
C LYS A 156 -11.53 -11.05 -17.95
N LEU A 157 -11.86 -10.06 -17.12
CA LEU A 157 -13.18 -9.80 -16.55
C LEU A 157 -14.27 -9.43 -17.57
N GLY A 158 -13.93 -9.06 -18.80
CA GLY A 158 -14.92 -8.76 -19.84
C GLY A 158 -15.17 -9.92 -20.82
N SER A 159 -14.30 -10.94 -20.81
CA SER A 159 -14.24 -11.97 -21.85
C SER A 159 -14.12 -13.41 -21.31
N GLY A 160 -14.05 -13.58 -20.00
CA GLY A 160 -13.95 -14.88 -19.34
C GLY A 160 -15.22 -15.71 -19.45
N ALA A 161 -15.03 -17.03 -19.51
CA ALA A 161 -16.11 -17.98 -19.25
C ALA A 161 -16.54 -17.87 -17.78
N SER A 162 -17.82 -18.07 -17.50
CA SER A 162 -18.33 -18.11 -16.13
C SER A 162 -17.71 -19.30 -15.41
N GLY A 163 -17.09 -19.04 -14.26
CA GLY A 163 -16.35 -20.03 -13.50
C GLY A 163 -17.27 -20.94 -12.70
N GLU A 164 -16.91 -22.22 -12.60
CA GLU A 164 -17.74 -23.20 -11.88
C GLU A 164 -17.76 -22.98 -10.36
N PHE A 165 -16.78 -22.24 -9.83
CA PHE A 165 -16.64 -21.96 -8.40
C PHE A 165 -16.13 -20.53 -8.17
N SER A 166 -16.58 -19.92 -7.06
CA SER A 166 -16.04 -18.64 -6.55
C SER A 166 -15.68 -18.82 -5.06
N PRO A 167 -14.46 -19.33 -4.78
CA PRO A 167 -14.02 -19.65 -3.42
C PRO A 167 -13.45 -18.42 -2.70
N ILE A 168 -14.27 -17.38 -2.52
CA ILE A 168 -13.86 -16.07 -1.97
C ILE A 168 -13.27 -16.24 -0.57
N MET A 169 -13.90 -17.04 0.30
CA MET A 169 -13.38 -17.29 1.65
C MET A 169 -11.99 -17.94 1.64
N ALA A 170 -11.75 -18.88 0.74
CA ALA A 170 -10.44 -19.51 0.58
C ALA A 170 -9.39 -18.51 0.07
N GLY A 171 -9.79 -17.60 -0.83
CA GLY A 171 -8.94 -16.50 -1.28
C GLY A 171 -8.55 -15.56 -0.15
N ILE A 172 -9.51 -15.14 0.69
CA ILE A 172 -9.23 -14.31 1.87
C ILE A 172 -8.30 -15.03 2.85
N GLN A 173 -8.53 -16.33 3.09
CA GLN A 173 -7.66 -17.14 3.94
C GLN A 173 -6.23 -17.17 3.38
N ARG A 174 -6.06 -17.39 2.08
CA ARG A 174 -4.74 -17.41 1.43
C ARG A 174 -4.01 -16.08 1.57
N ILE A 175 -4.68 -14.96 1.28
CA ILE A 175 -4.11 -13.62 1.44
C ILE A 175 -3.69 -13.37 2.89
N ASN A 176 -4.51 -13.78 3.86
CA ASN A 176 -4.17 -13.61 5.25
C ASN A 176 -2.86 -14.32 5.61
N LEU A 177 -2.70 -15.57 5.16
CA LEU A 177 -1.49 -16.36 5.40
C LEU A 177 -0.25 -15.79 4.70
N GLU A 178 -0.39 -15.25 3.49
CA GLU A 178 0.74 -14.81 2.66
C GLU A 178 1.13 -13.35 2.87
N ALA A 179 0.16 -12.45 2.93
CA ALA A 179 0.40 -11.00 2.99
C ALA A 179 0.38 -10.47 4.43
N PHE A 180 -0.51 -10.98 5.28
CA PHE A 180 -0.80 -10.35 6.57
C PHE A 180 -0.13 -10.99 7.78
N GLN A 181 -0.07 -12.32 7.85
CA GLN A 181 0.55 -13.03 8.98
C GLN A 181 2.06 -12.84 9.10
N PRO A 182 2.85 -12.76 8.01
CA PRO A 182 4.29 -12.55 8.13
C PRO A 182 4.68 -11.16 8.67
N LEU A 183 3.74 -10.21 8.69
CA LEU A 183 4.01 -8.84 9.11
C LEU A 183 4.18 -8.73 10.63
N PRO A 184 5.10 -7.87 11.10
CA PRO A 184 5.22 -7.52 12.51
C PRO A 184 3.90 -6.99 13.10
N ALA A 185 3.77 -7.13 14.42
CA ALA A 185 2.66 -6.52 15.15
C ALA A 185 2.66 -4.98 14.98
N GLY A 186 1.47 -4.39 14.88
CA GLY A 186 1.30 -2.94 14.75
C GLY A 186 1.39 -2.38 13.32
N ILE A 187 1.78 -3.20 12.33
CA ILE A 187 1.66 -2.82 10.92
C ILE A 187 0.17 -2.78 10.53
N PRO A 188 -0.38 -1.66 10.01
CA PRO A 188 -1.75 -1.60 9.54
C PRO A 188 -1.98 -2.54 8.35
N LYS A 189 -3.08 -3.31 8.39
CA LYS A 189 -3.44 -4.31 7.37
C LYS A 189 -4.82 -3.99 6.82
N THR A 190 -4.92 -3.82 5.51
CA THR A 190 -6.19 -3.59 4.83
C THR A 190 -6.40 -4.59 3.71
N LEU A 191 -7.56 -5.22 3.68
CA LEU A 191 -8.03 -6.10 2.61
C LEU A 191 -9.16 -5.42 1.86
N TYR A 192 -9.00 -5.24 0.56
CA TYR A 192 -10.09 -4.92 -0.36
C TYR A 192 -10.55 -6.19 -1.08
N VAL A 193 -11.85 -6.45 -1.09
CA VAL A 193 -12.45 -7.56 -1.85
C VAL A 193 -13.35 -6.96 -2.92
N ALA A 194 -12.99 -7.12 -4.19
CA ALA A 194 -13.82 -6.74 -5.32
C ALA A 194 -14.48 -7.98 -5.91
N SER A 195 -15.77 -8.17 -5.63
CA SER A 195 -16.52 -9.38 -6.00
C SER A 195 -18.02 -9.12 -6.04
N ASP A 196 -18.79 -10.04 -6.63
CA ASP A 196 -20.24 -10.10 -6.45
C ASP A 196 -20.65 -10.58 -5.05
N MET A 197 -19.65 -11.03 -4.28
CA MET A 197 -19.73 -11.53 -2.91
C MET A 197 -20.57 -12.80 -2.79
N VAL A 198 -20.77 -13.55 -3.88
CA VAL A 198 -21.54 -14.79 -3.89
C VAL A 198 -20.58 -15.97 -3.71
N GLU A 199 -20.41 -16.43 -2.47
CA GLU A 199 -19.57 -17.60 -2.18
C GLU A 199 -20.11 -18.84 -2.89
N HIS A 200 -19.26 -19.53 -3.65
CA HIS A 200 -19.61 -20.78 -4.30
C HIS A 200 -18.48 -21.80 -4.22
N THR A 201 -18.61 -22.73 -3.27
CA THR A 201 -17.70 -23.87 -3.06
C THR A 201 -18.47 -25.15 -2.85
N ALA A 202 -17.75 -26.28 -2.86
CA ALA A 202 -18.33 -27.56 -2.48
C ALA A 202 -18.83 -27.55 -1.02
N ALA A 203 -18.05 -26.94 -0.11
CA ALA A 203 -18.33 -26.93 1.33
C ALA A 203 -19.49 -26.00 1.73
N PHE A 204 -19.63 -24.87 1.04
CA PHE A 204 -20.72 -23.91 1.25
C PHE A 204 -20.99 -23.14 -0.05
N SER A 205 -22.27 -22.99 -0.40
CA SER A 205 -22.66 -22.29 -1.61
C SER A 205 -23.85 -21.40 -1.33
N SER A 206 -23.71 -20.11 -1.62
CA SER A 206 -24.80 -19.14 -1.51
C SER A 206 -26.00 -19.56 -2.36
N TYR A 207 -25.79 -20.21 -3.51
CA TYR A 207 -26.87 -20.72 -4.37
C TYR A 207 -27.68 -21.84 -3.73
N ARG A 208 -27.03 -22.73 -2.97
CA ARG A 208 -27.66 -23.88 -2.31
C ARG A 208 -28.23 -23.52 -0.95
N ASP A 209 -27.44 -22.79 -0.18
CA ASP A 209 -27.65 -22.56 1.25
C ASP A 209 -28.29 -21.18 1.50
N GLY A 210 -28.18 -20.25 0.56
CA GLY A 210 -28.51 -18.84 0.74
C GLY A 210 -27.42 -18.09 1.51
N VAL A 211 -27.59 -16.78 1.66
CA VAL A 211 -26.70 -15.91 2.46
C VAL A 211 -27.09 -15.93 3.94
N SER A 212 -27.03 -17.11 4.55
CA SER A 212 -27.37 -17.32 5.96
C SER A 212 -26.14 -17.69 6.77
N ILE A 213 -25.77 -16.81 7.72
CA ILE A 213 -24.64 -17.07 8.62
C ILE A 213 -24.86 -18.32 9.47
N ALA A 214 -26.11 -18.59 9.90
CA ALA A 214 -26.44 -19.78 10.69
C ALA A 214 -26.20 -21.08 9.89
N LYS A 215 -26.58 -21.10 8.61
CA LYS A 215 -26.32 -22.25 7.74
C LYS A 215 -24.82 -22.42 7.48
N PHE A 216 -24.10 -21.33 7.23
CA PHE A 216 -22.64 -21.35 7.13
C PHE A 216 -22.00 -21.96 8.38
N GLU A 217 -22.41 -21.54 9.58
CA GLU A 217 -21.85 -22.05 10.83
C GLU A 217 -22.13 -23.53 11.08
N SER A 218 -23.25 -24.04 10.59
CA SER A 218 -23.56 -25.48 10.63
C SER A 218 -22.87 -26.30 9.54
N SER A 219 -22.22 -25.65 8.57
CA SER A 219 -21.59 -26.32 7.42
C SER A 219 -20.11 -26.66 7.69
N PRO A 220 -19.54 -27.64 6.96
CA PRO A 220 -18.10 -27.91 7.01
C PRO A 220 -17.22 -26.71 6.64
N ALA A 221 -17.76 -25.73 5.92
CA ALA A 221 -17.05 -24.54 5.49
C ALA A 221 -16.59 -23.66 6.66
N ARG A 222 -17.30 -23.70 7.80
CA ARG A 222 -16.90 -22.98 9.03
C ARG A 222 -15.48 -23.33 9.46
N GLU A 223 -15.20 -24.63 9.57
CA GLU A 223 -13.89 -25.10 10.00
C GLU A 223 -12.86 -25.03 8.86
N LYS A 224 -13.29 -25.33 7.62
CA LYS A 224 -12.43 -25.31 6.44
C LYS A 224 -11.86 -23.92 6.13
N PHE A 225 -12.70 -22.88 6.19
CA PHE A 225 -12.33 -21.52 5.83
C PHE A 225 -12.09 -20.61 7.04
N ARG A 226 -11.82 -21.20 8.22
CA ARG A 226 -11.44 -20.45 9.41
C ARG A 226 -10.13 -19.70 9.15
N THR A 227 -10.08 -18.42 9.47
CA THR A 227 -8.87 -17.59 9.30
C THR A 227 -8.88 -16.45 10.32
N SER A 228 -7.77 -16.22 11.03
CA SER A 228 -7.74 -15.11 12.01
C SER A 228 -7.41 -13.80 11.30
N LEU A 229 -8.36 -12.88 11.20
CA LEU A 229 -8.23 -11.57 10.57
C LEU A 229 -7.85 -10.48 11.60
N ASP A 230 -7.14 -10.85 12.66
CA ASP A 230 -6.77 -9.94 13.74
C ASP A 230 -6.02 -8.70 13.20
N GLY A 231 -6.57 -7.53 13.47
CA GLY A 231 -6.01 -6.25 13.02
C GLY A 231 -6.12 -6.01 11.51
N VAL A 232 -6.90 -6.81 10.78
CA VAL A 232 -7.18 -6.63 9.35
C VAL A 232 -8.50 -5.88 9.18
N GLN A 233 -8.42 -4.72 8.52
CA GLN A 233 -9.59 -3.99 8.04
C GLN A 233 -10.04 -4.57 6.70
N VAL A 234 -11.28 -5.05 6.61
CA VAL A 234 -11.85 -5.59 5.39
C VAL A 234 -12.84 -4.60 4.79
N LYS A 235 -12.64 -4.26 3.52
CA LYS A 235 -13.51 -3.38 2.73
C LYS A 235 -13.96 -4.10 1.47
N VAL A 236 -15.23 -3.98 1.15
CA VAL A 236 -15.82 -4.65 -0.02
C VAL A 236 -16.14 -3.63 -1.11
N LEU A 237 -15.75 -3.93 -2.34
CA LEU A 237 -16.14 -3.27 -3.57
C LEU A 237 -17.09 -4.21 -4.34
N ALA A 238 -18.37 -4.16 -4.00
CA ALA A 238 -19.36 -5.11 -4.47
C ALA A 238 -19.93 -4.70 -5.83
N PHE A 239 -20.01 -5.64 -6.76
CA PHE A 239 -20.71 -5.46 -8.03
C PHE A 239 -21.82 -6.50 -8.21
N GLN A 240 -22.82 -6.21 -9.04
CA GLN A 240 -23.91 -7.14 -9.31
C GLN A 240 -23.70 -7.77 -10.68
N ARG A 241 -23.76 -9.10 -10.76
CA ARG A 241 -23.72 -9.82 -12.03
C ARG A 241 -25.14 -9.94 -12.62
N PRO A 242 -25.30 -9.92 -13.96
CA PRO A 242 -26.61 -10.13 -14.59
C PRO A 242 -27.26 -11.43 -14.11
N GLY A 243 -28.52 -11.37 -13.66
CA GLY A 243 -29.26 -12.54 -13.16
C GLY A 243 -28.99 -12.93 -11.70
N GLN A 244 -28.13 -12.20 -10.98
CA GLN A 244 -27.91 -12.38 -9.55
C GLN A 244 -29.20 -12.08 -8.75
N LYS A 245 -29.68 -13.07 -7.99
CA LYS A 245 -30.93 -12.98 -7.22
C LYS A 245 -30.74 -12.53 -5.76
N PHE A 246 -29.50 -12.41 -5.31
CA PHE A 246 -29.18 -12.02 -3.94
C PHE A 246 -29.28 -10.50 -3.78
N LYS A 247 -29.89 -10.06 -2.67
CA LYS A 247 -29.88 -8.65 -2.29
C LYS A 247 -28.49 -8.29 -1.75
N MET A 248 -28.00 -7.11 -2.13
CA MET A 248 -26.69 -6.64 -1.70
C MET A 248 -26.62 -6.43 -0.18
N GLU A 249 -27.75 -6.06 0.44
CA GLU A 249 -27.87 -5.88 1.87
C GLU A 249 -27.69 -7.21 2.63
N ASP A 250 -28.25 -8.29 2.09
CA ASP A 250 -28.13 -9.64 2.69
C ASP A 250 -26.69 -10.16 2.56
N LEU A 251 -26.05 -9.93 1.40
CA LEU A 251 -24.64 -10.24 1.17
C LEU A 251 -23.74 -9.44 2.13
N ALA A 252 -23.97 -8.13 2.25
CA ALA A 252 -23.22 -7.27 3.16
C ALA A 252 -23.35 -7.73 4.62
N ALA A 253 -24.56 -8.08 5.06
CA ALA A 253 -24.80 -8.59 6.42
C ALA A 253 -24.11 -9.94 6.66
N PHE A 254 -24.16 -10.85 5.69
CA PHE A 254 -23.47 -12.13 5.76
C PHE A 254 -21.95 -11.95 5.89
N TRP A 255 -21.34 -11.18 5.00
CA TRP A 255 -19.89 -10.99 4.98
C TRP A 255 -19.38 -10.18 6.16
N LYS A 256 -20.14 -9.18 6.61
CA LYS A 256 -19.85 -8.50 7.88
C LYS A 256 -19.77 -9.50 9.03
N SER A 257 -20.79 -10.35 9.15
CA SER A 257 -20.82 -11.37 10.21
C SER A 257 -19.67 -12.36 10.10
N TRP A 258 -19.32 -12.81 8.88
CA TRP A 258 -18.21 -13.72 8.66
C TRP A 258 -16.86 -13.08 9.02
N VAL A 259 -16.62 -11.83 8.63
CA VAL A 259 -15.39 -11.08 8.95
C VAL A 259 -15.26 -10.89 10.47
N GLU A 260 -16.31 -10.42 11.13
CA GLU A 260 -16.30 -10.16 12.58
C GLU A 260 -16.10 -11.45 13.39
N LYS A 261 -16.71 -12.57 12.97
CA LYS A 261 -16.50 -13.89 13.60
C LYS A 261 -15.09 -14.45 13.41
N ASN A 262 -14.36 -13.95 12.41
CA ASN A 262 -12.95 -14.24 12.17
C ASN A 262 -12.03 -13.14 12.78
N ASN A 263 -12.55 -12.32 13.70
CA ASN A 263 -11.83 -11.23 14.40
C ASN A 263 -11.34 -10.09 13.49
N GLY A 264 -11.89 -9.96 12.29
CA GLY A 264 -11.59 -8.84 11.40
C GLY A 264 -12.48 -7.62 11.68
N GLU A 265 -12.02 -6.45 11.23
CA GLU A 265 -12.80 -5.22 11.25
C GLU A 265 -13.50 -5.04 9.91
N PHE A 266 -14.84 -5.12 9.88
CA PHE A 266 -15.60 -4.85 8.66
C PHE A 266 -15.77 -3.33 8.46
N ALA A 267 -14.92 -2.75 7.62
CA ALA A 267 -14.79 -1.30 7.45
C ALA A 267 -15.73 -0.72 6.38
N GLY A 268 -16.34 -1.52 5.51
CA GLY A 268 -17.35 -1.02 4.59
C GLY A 268 -17.74 -1.95 3.45
N PHE A 269 -18.88 -1.65 2.84
CA PHE A 269 -19.42 -2.32 1.66
C PHE A 269 -19.88 -1.28 0.65
N THR A 270 -19.07 -1.06 -0.38
CA THR A 270 -19.32 -0.07 -1.43
C THR A 270 -19.88 -0.78 -2.65
N ARG A 271 -21.10 -0.42 -3.06
CA ARG A 271 -21.69 -0.92 -4.29
C ARG A 271 -21.14 -0.14 -5.47
N LEU A 272 -20.58 -0.83 -6.45
CA LEU A 272 -20.06 -0.26 -7.69
C LEU A 272 -21.18 0.13 -8.64
N GLU A 273 -20.91 1.13 -9.46
CA GLU A 273 -21.82 1.62 -10.49
C GLU A 273 -21.91 0.64 -11.69
N GLY A 274 -22.92 0.82 -12.53
CA GLY A 274 -23.05 0.05 -13.78
C GLY A 274 -23.83 -1.26 -13.67
N LEU A 275 -24.76 -1.33 -12.71
CA LEU A 275 -25.62 -2.48 -12.49
C LEU A 275 -26.76 -2.45 -13.51
N GLU A 276 -26.84 -3.50 -14.31
CA GLU A 276 -27.93 -3.77 -15.26
C GLU A 276 -28.77 -4.96 -14.79
#